data_AF-A0A7V8Z3T2-F1
#
_entry.id   AF-A0A7V8Z3T2-F1
#
_cell.length_a   1.000
_cell.length_b   1.000
_cell.length_c   1.000
_cell.angle_alpha   90.00
_cell.angle_beta   90.00
_cell.angle_gamma   90.00
#
_symmetry.space_group_name_H-M   'P 1'
#
loop_
_entity.id
_entity.type
_entity.pdbx_description
1 polymer ?
#
loop_
_entity_poly.entity_id
_entity_poly.type
_entity_poly.pdbx_seq_one_letter_code
_entity_poly.pdbx_strand_id
1 'polypeptide(L)'
;MSVPVKEETAVVPCLARAGWAVAPGEPCRTASPPGIRITTAVLGIDLTPRLADDIAEVLTHRRRIVTVRDPSPAPPRRLGRIAIRAGRRGAAG
;
A
#
# COMPACT_ATOMS: atom_id res chain seq x y z
N MET A 1 -5.20 -23.30 -2.58
CA MET A 1 -5.90 -23.06 -3.87
C MET A 1 -5.29 -21.82 -4.54
N SER A 2 -5.33 -21.71 -5.87
CA SER A 2 -4.88 -20.52 -6.61
C SER A 2 -6.01 -19.87 -7.40
N VAL A 3 -6.06 -18.53 -7.40
CA VAL A 3 -7.05 -17.72 -8.12
C VAL A 3 -6.31 -16.77 -9.06
N PRO A 4 -6.62 -16.74 -10.38
CA PRO A 4 -5.97 -15.83 -11.31
C PRO A 4 -6.36 -14.39 -11.03
N VAL A 5 -5.40 -13.47 -11.12
CA VAL A 5 -5.64 -12.03 -10.93
C VAL A 5 -4.88 -11.23 -11.97
N LYS A 6 -5.33 -10.00 -12.24
CA LYS A 6 -4.59 -9.09 -13.12
C LYS A 6 -3.42 -8.42 -12.41
N GLU A 7 -3.65 -8.00 -11.16
CA GLU A 7 -2.73 -7.17 -10.39
C GLU A 7 -2.60 -7.72 -8.97
N GLU A 8 -1.62 -8.61 -8.73
CA GLU A 8 -1.38 -9.21 -7.41
C GLU A 8 -1.10 -8.14 -6.33
N THR A 9 -0.37 -7.09 -6.70
CA THR A 9 -0.01 -5.97 -5.82
C THR A 9 -1.21 -5.14 -5.35
N ALA A 10 -2.33 -5.18 -6.08
CA ALA A 10 -3.58 -4.55 -5.66
C ALA A 10 -4.43 -5.51 -4.81
N VAL A 11 -4.50 -6.78 -5.20
CA VAL A 11 -5.40 -7.76 -4.60
C VAL A 11 -4.90 -8.26 -3.25
N VAL A 12 -3.61 -8.58 -3.12
CA VAL A 12 -3.03 -9.14 -1.89
C VAL A 12 -3.22 -8.21 -0.68
N PRO A 13 -2.93 -6.90 -0.76
CA PRO A 13 -3.16 -5.99 0.37
C PRO A 13 -4.65 -5.82 0.70
N CYS A 14 -5.55 -5.84 -0.28
CA CYS A 14 -6.99 -5.73 -0.05
C CYS A 14 -7.53 -6.90 0.76
N LEU A 15 -7.19 -8.13 0.36
CA LEU A 15 -7.61 -9.34 1.09
C LEU A 15 -6.94 -9.44 2.47
N ALA A 16 -5.68 -9.05 2.59
CA ALA A 16 -5.01 -8.99 3.89
C ALA A 16 -5.71 -8.00 4.85
N ARG A 17 -6.17 -6.85 4.36
CA ARG A 17 -6.93 -5.87 5.15
C ARG A 17 -8.33 -6.37 5.53
N ALA A 18 -8.94 -7.22 4.70
CA ALA A 18 -10.19 -7.91 5.02
C ALA A 18 -10.01 -9.03 6.07
N GLY A 19 -8.76 -9.35 6.43
CA GLY A 19 -8.41 -10.32 7.48
C GLY A 19 -7.99 -11.68 6.94
N TRP A 20 -7.76 -11.83 5.63
CA TRP A 20 -7.44 -13.11 5.00
C TRP A 20 -5.93 -13.32 4.83
N ALA A 21 -5.46 -14.53 5.14
CA ALA A 21 -4.11 -14.95 4.86
C ALA A 21 -3.95 -15.31 3.37
N VAL A 22 -3.19 -14.50 2.64
CA VAL A 22 -2.96 -14.65 1.20
C VAL A 22 -1.49 -14.42 0.84
N ALA A 23 -1.01 -15.07 -0.20
CA ALA A 23 0.34 -14.88 -0.73
C ALA A 23 0.30 -14.62 -2.24
N PRO A 24 1.21 -13.79 -2.78
CA PRO A 24 1.40 -13.64 -4.22
C PRO A 24 1.86 -14.97 -4.85
N GLY A 25 1.62 -15.12 -6.15
CA GLY A 25 1.94 -16.33 -6.90
C GLY A 25 3.44 -16.54 -7.14
N GLU A 26 4.24 -15.49 -6.93
CA GLU A 26 5.71 -15.49 -7.03
C GLU A 26 6.33 -16.25 -5.86
N PRO A 27 6.53 -17.57 -6.02
CA PRO A 27 7.87 -18.06 -6.38
C PRO A 27 7.90 -19.23 -7.39
N CYS A 28 6.78 -19.62 -8.01
CA CYS A 28 6.74 -20.76 -8.96
C CYS A 28 6.43 -20.32 -10.42
N ARG A 29 7.03 -19.22 -10.91
CA ARG A 29 6.87 -18.78 -12.30
C ARG A 29 7.77 -19.60 -13.23
N THR A 30 7.21 -20.60 -13.90
CA THR A 30 7.80 -21.14 -15.15
C THR A 30 6.94 -20.82 -16.38
N ALA A 31 5.61 -20.63 -16.22
CA ALA A 31 4.72 -20.24 -17.34
C ALA A 31 3.31 -19.72 -16.93
N SER A 32 3.00 -19.54 -15.63
CA SER A 32 1.62 -19.20 -15.22
C SER A 32 1.35 -17.69 -15.25
N PRO A 33 0.15 -17.26 -15.69
CA PRO A 33 -0.34 -15.89 -15.50
C PRO A 33 -0.35 -15.49 -14.01
N PRO A 34 -0.38 -14.18 -13.69
CA PRO A 34 -0.45 -13.72 -12.31
C PRO A 34 -1.65 -14.32 -11.55
N GLY A 35 -1.46 -14.63 -10.27
CA GLY A 35 -2.44 -15.30 -9.44
C GLY A 35 -2.10 -15.22 -7.95
N ILE A 36 -3.12 -15.26 -7.11
CA ILE A 36 -2.98 -15.30 -5.64
C ILE A 36 -3.18 -16.72 -5.12
N ARG A 37 -2.49 -17.05 -4.02
CA ARG A 37 -2.69 -18.30 -3.28
C ARG A 37 -3.47 -18.03 -2.00
N ILE A 38 -4.47 -18.86 -1.77
CA ILE A 38 -5.31 -18.84 -0.58
C ILE A 38 -5.18 -20.19 0.12
N THR A 39 -4.89 -20.13 1.43
CA THR A 39 -4.80 -21.31 2.30
C THR A 39 -6.09 -21.43 3.09
N THR A 40 -6.80 -22.53 2.89
CA THR A 40 -8.06 -22.85 3.59
C THR A 40 -7.87 -23.94 4.65
N ALA A 41 -6.62 -24.31 4.96
CA ALA A 41 -6.29 -25.45 5.83
C ALA A 41 -6.90 -25.37 7.24
N VAL A 42 -7.13 -24.15 7.75
CA VAL A 42 -7.76 -23.89 9.05
C VAL A 42 -9.04 -23.06 8.93
N LEU A 43 -9.60 -22.96 7.72
CA LEU A 43 -10.79 -22.16 7.46
C LEU A 43 -12.05 -22.94 7.85
N GLY A 44 -12.85 -22.39 8.76
CA GLY A 44 -14.16 -22.92 9.10
C GLY A 44 -15.14 -22.82 7.92
N ILE A 45 -16.03 -23.82 7.80
CA ILE A 45 -17.03 -23.86 6.71
C ILE A 45 -17.99 -22.66 6.77
N ASP A 46 -18.28 -22.16 7.97
CA ASP A 46 -19.09 -20.99 8.26
C ASP A 46 -18.48 -19.68 7.70
N LEU A 47 -17.15 -19.64 7.56
CA LEU A 47 -16.42 -18.49 7.02
C LEU A 47 -16.26 -18.55 5.49
N THR A 48 -16.60 -19.69 4.88
CA THR A 48 -16.44 -19.90 3.42
C THR A 48 -17.29 -18.94 2.59
N PRO A 49 -18.57 -18.67 2.93
CA PRO A 49 -19.37 -17.70 2.18
C PRO A 49 -18.77 -16.29 2.24
N ARG A 50 -18.35 -15.86 3.44
CA ARG A 50 -17.72 -14.54 3.61
C ARG A 50 -16.43 -14.41 2.82
N LEU A 51 -15.59 -15.45 2.80
CA LEU A 51 -14.37 -15.45 1.98
C LEU A 51 -14.71 -15.30 0.49
N ALA A 52 -15.73 -16.00 0.01
CA ALA A 52 -16.15 -15.92 -1.38
C ALA A 52 -16.65 -14.51 -1.75
N ASP A 53 -17.44 -13.89 -0.88
CA ASP A 53 -17.95 -12.53 -1.06
C ASP A 53 -16.82 -11.50 -1.08
N ASP A 54 -15.87 -11.57 -0.14
CA ASP A 54 -14.72 -10.66 -0.08
C ASP A 54 -13.81 -10.81 -1.33
N ILE A 55 -13.60 -12.05 -1.81
CA ILE A 55 -12.88 -12.29 -3.06
C ILE A 55 -13.63 -11.67 -4.24
N ALA A 56 -14.94 -11.89 -4.34
CA ALA A 56 -15.75 -11.35 -5.41
C ALA A 56 -15.72 -9.82 -5.42
N GLU A 57 -15.84 -9.17 -4.26
CA GLU A 57 -15.77 -7.72 -4.13
C GLU A 57 -14.42 -7.16 -4.62
N VAL A 58 -13.31 -7.75 -4.17
CA VAL A 58 -11.97 -7.31 -4.55
C VAL A 58 -11.70 -7.51 -6.04
N LEU A 59 -12.15 -8.62 -6.62
CA LEU A 59 -11.93 -8.91 -8.05
C LEU A 59 -12.86 -8.12 -8.98
N THR A 60 -14.05 -7.72 -8.51
CA THR A 60 -14.99 -6.92 -9.29
C THR A 60 -14.70 -5.42 -9.24
N HIS A 61 -14.02 -4.93 -8.20
CA HIS A 61 -13.59 -3.54 -8.09
C HIS A 61 -12.51 -3.18 -9.13
N ARG A 62 -12.94 -2.88 -10.35
CA ARG A 62 -12.13 -2.16 -11.33
C ARG A 62 -11.76 -0.81 -10.74
N ARG A 63 -10.47 -0.57 -10.51
CA ARG A 63 -9.92 0.73 -10.12
C ARG A 63 -10.49 1.81 -11.06
N ARG A 64 -11.38 2.66 -10.52
CA ARG A 64 -11.56 4.00 -11.07
C ARG A 64 -10.26 4.74 -10.80
N ILE A 65 -9.55 5.11 -11.86
CA ILE A 65 -8.39 5.99 -11.74
C ILE A 65 -8.96 7.36 -11.32
N VAL A 66 -8.83 7.70 -10.04
CA VAL A 66 -8.88 9.10 -9.62
C VAL A 66 -7.48 9.63 -9.90
N THR A 67 -7.34 10.43 -10.95
CA THR A 67 -6.10 11.15 -11.21
C THR A 67 -5.85 12.07 -10.01
N VAL A 68 -4.96 11.65 -9.12
CA VAL A 68 -4.32 12.56 -8.16
C VAL A 68 -3.56 13.57 -9.02
N ARG A 69 -4.14 14.75 -9.21
CA ARG A 69 -3.42 15.89 -9.76
C ARG A 69 -2.27 16.17 -8.80
N ASP A 70 -1.05 16.21 -9.35
CA ASP A 70 0.20 16.46 -8.62
C ASP A 70 0.00 17.43 -7.44
N PRO A 71 0.36 17.07 -6.19
CA PRO A 71 0.62 18.08 -5.19
C PRO A 71 1.88 18.82 -5.65
N SER A 72 1.67 20.00 -6.24
CA SER A 72 2.69 21.01 -6.55
C SER A 72 3.90 20.90 -5.61
N PRO A 73 5.15 20.75 -6.10
CA PRO A 73 6.30 20.75 -5.22
C PRO A 73 6.33 22.08 -4.47
N ALA A 74 6.34 22.02 -3.14
CA ALA A 74 6.41 23.20 -2.29
C ALA A 74 7.68 24.01 -2.62
N PRO A 75 7.62 25.36 -2.63
CA PRO A 75 8.79 26.18 -2.89
C PRO A 75 9.88 25.95 -1.83
N PRO A 76 11.17 26.08 -2.17
CA PRO A 76 12.26 25.83 -1.22
C PRO A 76 12.16 26.82 -0.05
N ARG A 77 12.08 26.26 1.17
CA ARG A 77 12.12 27.05 2.40
C ARG A 77 13.50 27.72 2.51
N ARG A 78 13.52 29.04 2.43
CA ARG A 78 14.70 29.88 2.68
C ARG A 78 15.21 29.60 4.10
N LEU A 79 16.35 28.90 4.23
CA LEU A 79 17.08 28.77 5.48
C LEU A 79 17.42 30.17 5.99
N GLY A 80 16.85 30.53 7.15
CA GLY A 80 17.16 31.77 7.84
C GLY A 80 18.64 31.79 8.18
N ARG A 81 19.37 32.79 7.66
CA ARG A 81 20.69 33.17 8.13
C ARG A 81 20.58 33.57 9.59
N ILE A 82 20.98 32.69 10.50
CA ILE A 82 21.27 33.09 11.88
C ILE A 82 22.59 33.88 11.82
N ALA A 83 22.47 35.20 11.75
CA ALA A 83 23.57 36.09 12.03
C ALA A 83 23.78 36.10 13.54
N ILE A 84 24.87 35.47 14.00
CA ILE A 84 25.33 35.60 15.38
C ILE A 84 25.76 37.06 15.57
N ARG A 85 24.92 37.82 16.27
CA ARG A 85 25.23 39.20 16.69
C ARG A 85 26.34 39.13 17.74
N ALA A 86 27.56 39.48 17.34
CA ALA A 86 28.64 39.77 18.28
C ALA A 86 28.21 40.94 19.19
N GLY A 87 27.96 40.63 20.46
CA GLY A 87 27.67 41.64 21.47
C GLY A 87 28.93 42.43 21.80
N ARG A 88 29.04 43.65 21.26
CA ARG A 88 29.79 44.72 21.94
C ARG A 88 28.90 45.32 23.03
N ARG A 89 29.27 45.08 24.29
CA ARG A 89 29.06 45.96 25.45
C ARG A 89 30.42 45.99 26.16
N GLY A 90 31.02 47.10 26.55
CA GLY A 90 30.69 48.51 26.50
C GLY A 90 31.91 49.25 27.08
N ALA A 91 32.06 50.51 26.73
CA ALA A 91 33.03 51.42 27.31
C ALA A 91 32.79 51.63 28.82
N ALA A 92 33.87 51.78 29.58
CA ALA A 92 34.10 52.86 30.54
C ALA A 92 35.25 52.46 31.50
N GLY A 93 36.30 53.29 31.52
CA GLY A 93 37.49 53.15 32.34
C GLY A 93 38.68 53.81 31.66
#